data_AF-A0A3Q0IMP2-F1
#
_entry.id   AF-A0A3Q0IMP2-F1
#
_cell.length_a   1.000
_cell.length_b   1.000
_cell.length_c   1.000
_cell.angle_alpha   90.00
_cell.angle_beta   90.00
_cell.angle_gamma   90.00
#
_symmetry.space_group_name_H-M   'P 1'
#
loop_
_entity.id
_entity.type
_entity.pdbx_description
1 polymer ?
#
loop_
_entity_poly.entity_id
_entity_poly.type
_entity_poly.pdbx_seq_one_letter_code
_entity_poly.pdbx_strand_id
1 'polypeptide(L)'
;MLEEMLPPDSPVVKQLSETRWSAEAEAVTALARSYHHIRNALQNLANDINQKPETKQKATGLININGQIRNLSGDRYLEKYIRKSQCSKSLPPIK
;
A
#
# COMPACT_ATOMS: atom_id res chain seq x y z
N MET A 1 -0.84 29.59 -16.19
CA MET A 1 -0.10 30.22 -17.29
C MET A 1 1.06 31.03 -16.72
N LEU A 2 2.18 30.38 -16.41
CA LEU A 2 3.44 31.02 -16.01
C LEU A 2 4.59 30.64 -16.96
N GLU A 3 4.40 29.60 -17.78
CA GLU A 3 5.40 29.12 -18.73
C GLU A 3 5.61 30.06 -19.93
N GLU A 4 4.62 30.90 -20.27
CA GLU A 4 4.71 31.83 -21.40
C GLU A 4 5.61 33.06 -21.14
N MET A 5 6.03 33.28 -19.89
CA MET A 5 6.81 34.48 -19.51
C MET A 5 8.28 34.18 -19.21
N LEU A 6 8.76 32.95 -19.45
CA LEU A 6 10.13 32.55 -19.12
C LEU A 6 11.04 32.50 -20.36
N PRO A 7 12.30 32.97 -20.25
CA PRO A 7 13.30 32.84 -21.32
C PRO A 7 13.50 31.38 -21.75
N PRO A 8 13.88 31.10 -23.02
CA PRO A 8 14.03 29.74 -23.54
C PRO A 8 15.04 28.87 -22.78
N ASP A 9 16.02 29.50 -22.11
CA ASP A 9 17.05 28.83 -21.31
C ASP A 9 16.79 28.89 -19.79
N SER A 10 15.60 29.30 -19.38
CA SER A 10 15.25 29.31 -17.96
C SER A 10 15.17 27.86 -17.46
N PRO A 11 15.87 27.50 -16.38
CA PRO A 11 15.73 26.18 -15.77
C PRO A 11 14.32 26.08 -15.17
N VAL A 12 13.38 25.60 -15.99
CA VAL A 12 12.04 25.25 -15.53
C VAL A 12 12.20 24.12 -14.53
N VAL A 13 11.62 24.29 -13.34
CA VAL A 13 11.50 23.21 -12.37
C VAL A 13 10.75 22.09 -13.09
N LYS A 14 11.48 21.04 -13.49
CA LYS A 14 10.86 19.81 -14.01
C LYS A 14 9.78 19.45 -13.00
N GLN A 15 8.53 19.40 -13.45
CA GLN A 15 7.41 19.03 -12.58
C GLN A 15 7.85 17.83 -11.74
N LEU A 16 7.69 17.92 -10.42
CA LEU A 16 7.99 16.84 -9.49
C LEU A 16 7.41 15.57 -10.10
N SER A 17 8.28 14.67 -10.55
CA SER A 17 7.87 13.52 -11.33
C SER A 17 6.88 12.69 -10.50
N GLU A 18 5.60 12.80 -10.84
CA GLU A 18 4.52 12.02 -10.22
C GLU A 18 4.79 10.51 -10.31
N THR A 19 5.74 10.09 -11.13
CA THR A 19 6.00 8.69 -11.47
C THR A 19 6.77 7.91 -10.43
N ARG A 20 7.55 8.54 -9.52
CA ARG A 20 8.34 7.77 -8.53
C ARG A 20 7.69 7.73 -7.15
N TRP A 21 7.42 8.89 -6.55
CA TRP A 21 6.89 8.93 -5.18
C TRP A 21 5.43 8.51 -5.10
N SER A 22 4.63 8.79 -6.15
CA SER A 22 3.24 8.32 -6.19
C SER A 22 3.16 6.82 -6.43
N ALA A 23 3.99 6.27 -7.32
CA ALA A 23 4.06 4.82 -7.53
C ALA A 23 4.52 4.07 -6.26
N GLU A 24 5.49 4.63 -5.53
CA GLU A 24 5.92 4.07 -4.24
C GLU A 24 4.78 4.14 -3.20
N ALA A 25 4.09 5.27 -3.09
CA ALA A 25 2.94 5.42 -2.20
C ALA A 25 1.79 4.46 -2.56
N GLU A 26 1.54 4.25 -3.85
CA GLU A 26 0.54 3.30 -4.35
C GLU A 26 0.93 1.86 -4.05
N ALA A 27 2.19 1.48 -4.25
CA ALA A 27 2.70 0.14 -3.92
C ALA A 27 2.60 -0.14 -2.42
N VAL A 28 2.99 0.81 -1.57
CA VAL A 28 2.86 0.70 -0.11
C VAL A 28 1.39 0.61 0.29
N THR A 29 0.51 1.38 -0.35
CA THR A 29 -0.93 1.34 -0.10
C THR A 29 -1.54 0.00 -0.54
N ALA A 30 -1.14 -0.53 -1.68
CA ALA A 30 -1.59 -1.82 -2.18
C ALA A 30 -1.13 -2.96 -1.26
N LEU A 31 0.13 -2.92 -0.80
CA LEU A 31 0.67 -3.85 0.18
C LEU A 31 -0.14 -3.78 1.49
N ALA A 32 -0.37 -2.59 2.03
CA ALA A 32 -1.14 -2.40 3.25
C ALA A 32 -2.58 -2.92 3.14
N ARG A 33 -3.25 -2.71 1.99
CA ARG A 33 -4.62 -3.21 1.74
C ARG A 33 -4.66 -4.74 1.56
N SER A 34 -3.68 -5.29 0.84
CA SER A 34 -3.57 -6.74 0.62
C SER A 34 -3.19 -7.51 1.89
N TYR A 35 -2.61 -6.84 2.88
CA TYR A 35 -2.12 -7.46 4.11
C TYR A 35 -3.19 -8.27 4.86
N HIS A 36 -4.38 -7.69 5.04
CA HIS A 36 -5.51 -8.41 5.65
C HIS A 36 -5.94 -9.64 4.84
N HIS A 37 -5.92 -9.52 3.51
CA HIS A 37 -6.29 -10.61 2.60
C HIS A 37 -5.26 -11.75 2.67
N ILE A 38 -3.96 -11.43 2.66
CA ILE A 38 -2.88 -12.40 2.79
C ILE A 38 -2.98 -13.13 4.12
N ARG A 39 -3.20 -12.41 5.22
CA ARG A 39 -3.34 -13.01 6.55
C ARG A 39 -4.54 -13.96 6.61
N ASN A 40 -5.68 -13.56 6.07
CA ASN A 40 -6.87 -14.40 6.04
C ASN A 40 -6.65 -15.66 5.19
N ALA A 41 -6.00 -15.54 4.04
CA ALA A 41 -5.66 -16.69 3.20
C ALA A 41 -4.72 -17.68 3.92
N LEU A 42 -3.71 -17.16 4.63
CA LEU A 42 -2.81 -17.99 5.45
C LEU A 42 -3.55 -18.66 6.61
N GLN A 43 -4.49 -17.96 7.27
CA GLN A 43 -5.31 -18.52 8.34
C GLN A 43 -6.18 -19.67 7.82
N ASN A 44 -6.77 -19.51 6.65
CA ASN A 44 -7.56 -20.54 5.98
C ASN A 44 -6.69 -21.77 5.66
N LEU A 45 -5.48 -21.55 5.12
CA LEU A 45 -4.52 -22.64 4.84
C LEU A 45 -4.07 -23.38 6.11
N ALA A 46 -3.86 -22.65 7.22
CA ALA A 46 -3.47 -23.25 8.49
C ALA A 46 -4.60 -24.11 9.09
N ASN A 47 -5.85 -23.67 8.93
CA ASN A 47 -7.03 -24.33 9.49
C ASN A 47 -7.64 -25.42 8.59
N ASP A 48 -7.28 -25.46 7.30
CA ASP A 48 -7.83 -26.43 6.34
C ASP A 48 -7.39 -27.85 6.69
N ILE A 49 -8.33 -28.69 7.11
CA ILE A 49 -8.09 -30.06 7.58
C ILE A 49 -7.37 -30.89 6.51
N ASN A 50 -7.63 -30.63 5.22
CA ASN A 50 -7.09 -31.39 4.09
C ASN A 50 -5.66 -30.99 3.68
N GLN A 51 -5.12 -29.90 4.23
CA GLN A 51 -3.75 -29.48 3.91
C GLN A 51 -2.70 -30.36 4.59
N LYS A 52 -1.57 -30.52 3.90
CA LYS A 52 -0.40 -31.22 4.45
C LYS A 52 0.09 -30.51 5.73
N PRO A 53 0.53 -31.26 6.75
CA PRO A 53 1.04 -30.69 8.00
C PRO A 53 2.16 -29.66 7.78
N GLU A 54 3.07 -29.91 6.84
CA GLU A 54 4.14 -28.97 6.47
C GLU A 54 3.60 -27.65 5.92
N THR A 55 2.55 -27.69 5.11
CA THR A 55 1.90 -26.50 4.56
C THR A 55 1.25 -25.69 5.67
N LYS A 56 0.58 -26.35 6.62
CA LYS A 56 0.00 -25.70 7.81
C LYS A 56 1.07 -25.05 8.65
N GLN A 57 2.17 -25.75 8.92
CA GLN A 57 3.26 -25.23 9.72
C GLN A 57 3.93 -24.01 9.06
N LYS A 58 4.13 -24.05 7.74
CA LYS A 58 4.61 -22.90 6.96
C LYS A 58 3.63 -21.73 7.02
N ALA A 59 2.33 -21.99 6.86
CA ALA A 59 1.30 -20.95 6.94
C ALA A 59 1.28 -20.29 8.33
N THR A 60 1.31 -21.07 9.40
CA THR A 60 1.40 -20.58 10.79
C THR A 60 2.66 -19.77 11.04
N GLY A 61 3.81 -20.24 10.54
CA GLY A 61 5.07 -19.49 10.62
C GLY A 61 4.99 -18.12 9.93
N LEU A 62 4.41 -18.07 8.74
CA LEU A 62 4.19 -16.82 7.98
C LEU A 62 3.21 -15.88 8.68
N ILE A 63 2.15 -16.40 9.33
CA ILE A 63 1.22 -15.59 10.14
C ILE A 63 1.96 -14.90 11.28
N ASN A 64 2.86 -15.62 11.96
CA ASN A 64 3.64 -15.07 13.07
C ASN A 64 4.60 -13.97 12.61
N ILE A 65 5.30 -14.19 11.49
CA ILE A 65 6.19 -13.17 10.89
C ILE A 65 5.39 -11.93 10.50
N ASN A 66 4.23 -12.10 9.86
CA ASN A 66 3.33 -10.99 9.53
C ASN A 66 2.92 -10.22 10.80
N GLY A 67 2.54 -10.92 11.87
CA GLY A 67 2.21 -10.30 13.15
C GLY A 67 3.31 -9.39 13.71
N GLN A 68 4.58 -9.78 13.58
CA GLN A 68 5.73 -8.96 14.00
C GLN A 68 5.86 -7.69 13.16
N ILE A 69 5.71 -7.79 11.84
CA ILE A 69 5.74 -6.65 10.92
C ILE A 69 4.67 -5.62 11.31
N ARG A 70 3.46 -6.06 11.64
CA ARG A 70 2.38 -5.16 12.10
C ARG A 70 2.75 -4.40 13.37
N ASN A 71 3.30 -5.10 14.35
CA ASN A 71 3.68 -4.49 15.64
C ASN A 71 4.79 -3.44 15.49
N LEU A 72 5.73 -3.68 14.56
CA LEU A 72 6.80 -2.71 14.22
C LEU A 72 6.27 -1.52 13.41
N SER A 73 5.28 -1.75 12.55
CA SER A 73 4.71 -0.72 11.66
C SER A 73 3.75 0.23 12.38
N GLY A 74 3.19 -0.18 13.51
CA GLY A 74 2.20 0.56 14.28
C GLY A 74 0.90 0.79 13.49
N ASP A 75 -0.17 0.07 13.83
CA ASP A 75 -1.48 0.11 13.13
C ASP A 75 -2.02 1.53 12.85
N ARG A 76 -1.66 2.51 13.69
CA ARG A 76 -2.03 3.93 13.51
C ARG A 76 -1.46 4.58 12.25
N TYR A 77 -0.27 4.18 11.81
CA TYR A 77 0.36 4.75 10.61
C TYR A 77 -0.34 4.25 9.35
N LEU A 78 -0.58 2.94 9.23
CA LEU A 78 -1.21 2.37 8.04
C LEU A 78 -2.67 2.84 7.86
N GLU A 79 -3.46 2.89 8.94
CA GLU A 79 -4.83 3.42 8.91
C GLU A 79 -4.89 4.89 8.47
N LYS A 80 -3.97 5.72 8.96
CA LYS A 80 -3.88 7.15 8.58
C LYS A 80 -3.60 7.31 7.08
N TYR A 81 -2.74 6.46 6.51
CA TYR A 81 -2.42 6.47 5.08
C TYR A 81 -3.55 5.91 4.21
N ILE A 82 -4.22 4.84 4.65
CA ILE A 82 -5.39 4.28 3.97
C ILE A 82 -6.52 5.33 3.90
N ARG A 83 -6.78 6.06 4.99
CA ARG A 83 -7.78 7.15 5.00
C ARG A 83 -7.38 8.33 4.12
N LYS A 84 -6.12 8.77 4.16
CA LYS A 84 -5.63 9.86 3.30
C LYS A 84 -5.75 9.54 1.81
N SER A 85 -5.44 8.30 1.42
CA SER A 85 -5.51 7.84 0.02
C SER A 85 -6.93 7.57 -0.50
N GLN A 86 -7.92 7.43 0.39
CA GLN A 86 -9.34 7.37 0.03
C GLN A 86 -9.93 8.77 -0.20
N CYS A 87 -9.48 9.78 0.55
CA CYS A 87 -9.99 11.16 0.45
C CYS A 87 -9.57 11.87 -0.87
N SER A 88 -8.43 11.49 -1.46
CA SER A 88 -7.97 12.04 -2.74
C SER A 88 -8.67 11.45 -3.98
N LYS A 89 -9.53 10.43 -3.83
CA LYS A 89 -10.24 9.77 -4.95
C LYS A 89 -11.71 10.17 -5.09
N SER A 90 -12.25 11.06 -4.25
CA SER A 90 -13.58 11.63 -4.50
C SER A 90 -13.48 12.64 -5.64
N LEU A 91 -13.74 12.21 -6.88
CA LEU A 91 -14.04 13.15 -7.95
C LEU A 91 -15.27 13.99 -7.56
N PRO A 92 -15.27 15.31 -7.79
CA PRO A 92 -16.47 16.10 -7.61
C PRO A 92 -17.57 15.60 -8.56
N PRO A 93 -18.85 15.65 -8.13
CA PRO A 93 -19.95 15.25 -8.98
C PRO A 93 -19.96 16.11 -10.25
N ILE A 94 -19.97 15.45 -11.40
CA ILE A 94 -20.15 16.09 -12.70
C ILE A 94 -21.55 16.69 -12.67
N LYS A 95 -21.65 18.02 -12.71
CA LYS A 95 -22.90 18.77 -12.85
C LYS A 95 -23.43 18.68 -14.27
#